data_AF-A0A525PPR8-F1
#
_entry.id   AF-A0A525PPR8-F1
#
_cell.length_a   1.000
_cell.length_b   1.000
_cell.length_c   1.000
_cell.angle_alpha   90.00
_cell.angle_beta   90.00
_cell.angle_gamma   90.00
#
_symmetry.space_group_name_H-M   'P 1'
#
loop_
_entity.id
_entity.type
_entity.pdbx_description
1 polymer ?
#
loop_
_entity_poly.entity_id
_entity_poly.type
_entity_poly.pdbx_seq_one_letter_code
_entity_poly.pdbx_strand_id
1 'polypeptide(L)'
;MNKKILSLLAGLLVAPVSAAAFEVIQGEILPGWVLPDGNRVAAIRLTLEPGWKTYWRAPGDLGIPPDFNWTKSENLADVASSGLPPTVI
;
A
#
# COMPACT_ATOMS: atom_id res chain seq x y z
N MET A 1 38.70 41.62 -6.08
CA MET A 1 38.14 40.43 -6.75
C MET A 1 38.00 39.34 -5.68
N ASN A 2 36.90 38.57 -5.59
CA ASN A 2 36.74 37.32 -4.79
C ASN A 2 35.66 37.25 -3.68
N LYS A 3 34.84 38.28 -3.43
CA LYS A 3 33.70 38.13 -2.49
C LYS A 3 32.44 37.49 -3.12
N LYS A 4 32.30 37.54 -4.45
CA LYS A 4 31.15 36.96 -5.17
C LYS A 4 31.19 35.43 -5.27
N ILE A 5 32.38 34.83 -5.20
CA ILE A 5 32.57 33.38 -5.29
C ILE A 5 32.11 32.67 -4.00
N LEU A 6 32.23 33.34 -2.84
CA LEU A 6 31.85 32.73 -1.57
C LEU A 6 30.32 32.63 -1.38
N SER A 7 29.54 33.53 -1.97
CA SER A 7 28.07 33.48 -1.90
C SER A 7 27.43 32.38 -2.76
N LEU A 8 28.13 31.87 -3.78
CA LEU A 8 27.58 30.83 -4.65
C LEU A 8 27.64 29.43 -4.02
N LEU A 9 28.53 29.22 -3.04
CA LEU A 9 28.70 27.92 -2.38
C LEU A 9 27.67 27.69 -1.25
N ALA A 10 27.10 28.75 -0.67
CA ALA A 10 26.16 28.65 0.43
C ALA A 10 24.72 28.29 0.00
N GLY A 11 24.37 28.46 -1.28
CA GLY A 11 23.03 28.18 -1.81
C GLY A 11 22.78 26.72 -2.20
N LEU A 12 23.81 25.87 -2.27
CA LEU A 12 23.72 24.55 -2.90
C LEU A 12 23.35 23.39 -1.95
N LEU A 13 23.11 23.66 -0.66
CA LEU A 13 22.95 22.61 0.36
C LEU A 13 21.52 22.36 0.83
N VAL A 14 20.50 22.99 0.23
CA VAL A 14 19.10 22.74 0.57
C VAL A 14 18.41 21.99 -0.57
N ALA A 15 18.89 20.78 -0.87
CA ALA A 15 18.11 19.83 -1.66
C ALA A 15 17.09 19.16 -0.72
N PRO A 16 15.81 19.06 -1.10
CA PRO A 16 14.86 18.25 -0.33
C PRO A 16 15.35 16.81 -0.35
N VAL A 17 15.57 16.23 0.83
CA VAL A 17 15.69 14.78 0.96
C VAL A 17 14.34 14.21 0.58
N SER A 18 14.26 13.48 -0.53
CA SER A 18 13.08 12.67 -0.83
C SER A 18 12.84 11.75 0.36
N ALA A 19 11.66 11.83 0.95
CA ALA A 19 11.21 10.80 1.86
C ALA A 19 11.19 9.48 1.08
N ALA A 20 12.09 8.57 1.41
CA ALA A 20 12.03 7.23 0.88
C ALA A 20 10.76 6.58 1.42
N ALA A 21 9.78 6.36 0.55
CA ALA A 21 8.67 5.47 0.88
C ALA A 21 9.28 4.06 0.98
N PHE A 22 9.31 3.52 2.20
CA PHE A 22 9.74 2.14 2.39
C PHE A 22 8.65 1.22 1.83
N GLU A 23 8.99 0.37 0.87
CA GLU A 23 8.10 -0.67 0.37
C GLU A 23 8.08 -1.81 1.40
N VAL A 24 7.26 -1.64 2.44
CA VAL A 24 7.18 -2.55 3.60
C VAL A 24 6.05 -3.56 3.49
N ILE A 25 5.27 -3.49 2.41
CA ILE A 25 4.16 -4.39 2.11
C ILE A 25 4.26 -4.77 0.63
N GLN A 26 4.33 -6.06 0.36
CA GLN A 26 4.18 -6.62 -0.98
C GLN A 26 2.79 -7.24 -1.11
N GLY A 27 2.09 -6.93 -2.21
CA GLY A 27 0.78 -7.48 -2.52
C GLY A 27 0.80 -8.40 -3.74
N GLU A 28 0.07 -9.51 -3.69
CA GLU A 28 -0.15 -10.38 -4.85
C GLU A 28 -1.57 -10.95 -4.89
N ILE A 29 -2.05 -11.24 -6.10
CA ILE A 29 -3.32 -11.92 -6.33
C ILE A 29 -3.07 -13.42 -6.44
N LEU A 30 -3.70 -14.18 -5.55
CA LEU A 30 -3.71 -15.63 -5.60
C LEU A 30 -4.96 -16.09 -6.36
N PRO A 31 -4.79 -16.91 -7.42
CA PRO A 31 -5.93 -17.48 -8.12
C PRO A 31 -6.68 -18.45 -7.20
N GLY A 32 -8.00 -18.38 -7.21
CA GLY A 32 -8.87 -19.36 -6.57
C GLY A 32 -9.61 -20.20 -7.59
N TRP A 33 -10.89 -20.44 -7.33
CA TRP A 33 -11.76 -21.27 -8.14
C TRP A 33 -12.87 -20.45 -8.81
N VAL A 34 -13.60 -21.11 -9.70
CA VAL A 34 -14.81 -20.57 -10.33
C VAL A 34 -16.01 -21.28 -9.71
N LEU A 35 -17.00 -20.52 -9.27
CA LEU A 35 -18.26 -21.02 -8.75
C LEU A 35 -19.17 -21.50 -9.90
N PRO A 36 -20.18 -22.36 -9.64
CA PRO A 36 -21.08 -22.86 -10.68
C PRO A 36 -21.87 -21.77 -11.42
N ASP A 37 -22.06 -20.61 -10.80
CA ASP A 37 -22.71 -19.43 -11.37
C ASP A 37 -21.77 -18.58 -12.26
N GLY A 38 -20.50 -18.96 -12.37
CA GLY A 38 -19.47 -18.25 -13.15
C GLY A 38 -18.68 -17.21 -12.36
N ASN A 39 -19.04 -16.95 -11.09
CA ASN A 39 -18.28 -16.02 -10.25
C ASN A 39 -16.88 -16.56 -9.93
N ARG A 40 -15.89 -15.67 -9.92
CA ARG A 40 -14.49 -16.04 -9.65
C ARG A 40 -14.12 -15.68 -8.22
N VAL A 41 -13.55 -16.65 -7.51
CA VAL A 41 -12.95 -16.43 -6.20
C VAL A 41 -11.45 -16.26 -6.38
N ALA A 42 -10.89 -15.24 -5.74
CA ALA A 42 -9.45 -14.98 -5.66
C ALA A 42 -9.12 -14.45 -4.27
N ALA A 43 -7.83 -14.46 -3.92
CA ALA A 43 -7.35 -13.89 -2.67
C ALA A 43 -6.28 -12.83 -2.92
N ILE A 44 -6.18 -11.85 -2.03
CA ILE A 44 -5.08 -10.89 -1.99
C ILE A 44 -4.16 -11.31 -0.85
N ARG A 45 -2.92 -11.67 -1.14
CA ARG A 45 -1.90 -11.94 -0.12
C ARG A 45 -1.06 -10.68 0.08
N LEU A 46 -0.95 -10.27 1.33
CA LEU A 46 -0.10 -9.18 1.77
C LEU A 46 1.04 -9.76 2.59
N THR A 47 2.27 -9.52 2.18
CA THR A 47 3.49 -9.89 2.91
C THR A 47 4.10 -8.62 3.46
N LEU A 48 4.27 -8.55 4.78
CA LEU A 48 4.83 -7.39 5.47
C LEU A 48 6.24 -7.67 5.94
N GLU A 49 7.09 -6.66 5.91
CA GLU A 49 8.41 -6.71 6.52
C GLU A 49 8.33 -6.95 8.05
N PRO A 50 9.36 -7.56 8.67
CA PRO A 50 9.36 -7.83 10.11
C PRO A 50 9.05 -6.58 10.96
N GLY A 51 8.18 -6.75 11.95
CA GLY A 51 7.75 -5.67 12.86
C GLY A 51 6.57 -4.84 12.35
N TRP A 52 6.24 -4.91 11.06
CA TRP A 52 5.09 -4.22 10.49
C TRP A 52 3.78 -4.97 10.74
N LYS A 53 2.71 -4.20 10.95
CA LYS A 53 1.35 -4.68 11.08
C LYS A 53 0.46 -3.88 10.15
N THR A 54 -0.55 -4.53 9.60
CA THR A 54 -1.66 -3.86 8.91
C THR A 54 -2.96 -4.15 9.65
N TYR A 55 -3.94 -3.29 9.45
CA TYR A 55 -5.27 -3.46 10.00
C TYR A 55 -6.20 -3.98 8.91
N TRP A 56 -7.26 -4.67 9.31
CA TRP A 56 -8.33 -5.03 8.40
C TRP A 56 -9.56 -4.16 8.68
N ARG A 57 -10.66 -4.73 9.17
CA ARG A 57 -11.91 -3.98 9.40
C ARG A 57 -11.97 -3.20 10.71
N ALA A 58 -11.22 -3.60 11.74
CA ALA A 58 -11.27 -2.99 13.07
C ALA A 58 -9.89 -2.44 13.47
N PRO A 59 -9.47 -1.29 12.90
CA PRO A 59 -8.17 -0.71 13.19
C PRO A 59 -7.98 -0.15 14.61
N GLY A 60 -9.04 -0.05 15.41
CA GLY A 60 -9.04 0.81 16.59
C GLY A 60 -8.92 2.29 16.22
N ASP A 61 -8.63 3.15 17.19
CA ASP A 61 -8.67 4.61 17.02
C ASP A 61 -7.57 5.19 16.11
N LEU A 62 -6.51 4.42 15.83
CA LEU A 62 -5.30 4.93 15.16
C LEU A 62 -4.96 4.23 13.83
N GLY A 63 -5.76 3.26 13.38
CA GLY A 63 -5.49 2.57 12.13
C GLY A 63 -6.41 3.02 10.98
N ILE A 64 -5.93 2.82 9.76
CA ILE A 64 -6.70 3.05 8.53
C ILE A 64 -6.97 1.67 7.92
N PRO A 65 -8.24 1.30 7.66
CA PRO A 65 -8.54 0.03 7.01
C PRO A 65 -8.09 0.10 5.54
N PRO A 66 -7.76 -1.04 4.92
CA PRO A 66 -7.41 -1.09 3.51
C PRO A 66 -8.64 -0.74 2.67
N ASP A 67 -8.44 0.17 1.72
CA ASP A 67 -9.42 0.53 0.71
C ASP A 67 -9.04 -0.12 -0.63
N PHE A 68 -10.00 -0.78 -1.27
CA PHE A 68 -9.81 -1.43 -2.56
C PHE A 68 -10.67 -0.74 -3.60
N ASN A 69 -10.02 0.01 -4.49
CA ASN A 69 -10.69 0.70 -5.58
C ASN A 69 -10.62 -0.10 -6.89
N TRP A 70 -11.77 -0.59 -7.33
CA TRP A 70 -11.94 -1.38 -8.56
C TRP A 70 -12.41 -0.56 -9.77
N THR A 71 -12.56 0.76 -9.67
CA THR A 71 -13.19 1.58 -10.73
C THR A 71 -12.41 1.62 -12.04
N LYS A 72 -11.16 1.15 -12.05
CA LYS A 72 -10.32 1.05 -13.25
C LYS A 72 -10.27 -0.36 -13.83
N SER A 73 -11.03 -1.31 -13.29
CA SER A 73 -11.15 -2.65 -13.84
C SER A 73 -12.04 -2.63 -15.08
N GLU A 74 -11.57 -3.23 -16.18
CA GLU A 74 -12.31 -3.28 -17.44
C GLU A 74 -13.21 -4.51 -17.56
N ASN A 75 -12.99 -5.52 -16.71
CA ASN A 75 -13.58 -6.85 -16.83
C ASN A 75 -14.23 -7.35 -15.52
N LEU A 76 -14.49 -6.45 -14.57
CA LEU A 76 -15.21 -6.76 -13.33
C LEU A 76 -16.57 -6.07 -13.35
N ALA A 77 -17.64 -6.85 -13.17
CA ALA A 77 -19.01 -6.32 -13.07
C ALA A 77 -19.37 -5.93 -11.63
N ASP A 78 -18.93 -6.73 -10.65
CA ASP A 78 -19.12 -6.50 -9.21
C ASP A 78 -18.01 -7.20 -8.40
N VAL A 79 -17.78 -6.74 -7.17
CA VAL A 79 -16.79 -7.32 -6.25
C VAL A 79 -17.35 -7.38 -4.83
N ALA A 80 -17.45 -8.59 -4.30
CA ALA A 80 -17.66 -8.82 -2.87
C ALA A 80 -16.33 -9.20 -2.20
N SER A 81 -15.88 -8.39 -1.24
CA SER A 81 -14.68 -8.68 -0.46
C SER A 81 -15.03 -9.24 0.92
N SER A 82 -14.33 -10.29 1.34
CA SER A 82 -14.38 -10.80 2.71
C SER A 82 -12.99 -10.67 3.35
N GLY A 83 -12.97 -10.37 4.64
CA GLY A 83 -11.73 -10.24 5.39
C GLY A 83 -11.35 -11.51 6.13
N LEU A 84 -10.05 -11.68 6.38
CA LEU A 84 -9.59 -12.67 7.35
C LEU A 84 -10.22 -12.40 8.72
N PRO A 85 -10.55 -13.44 9.51
CA PRO A 85 -10.95 -13.24 10.90
C PRO A 85 -9.85 -12.47 11.64
N PRO A 86 -10.20 -11.56 12.57
CA PRO A 86 -9.19 -10.83 13.32
C PRO A 86 -8.36 -11.81 14.15
N THR A 87 -7.07 -11.91 13.86
CA THR A 87 -6.11 -12.54 14.77
C THR A 87 -5.62 -11.47 15.73
N VAL A 88 -6.09 -11.51 16.97
CA VAL A 88 -5.49 -10.71 18.06
C VAL A 88 -4.19 -11.42 18.44
N ILE A 89 -3.05 -10.79 18.12
CA ILE A 89 -1.74 -11.16 18.66
C ILE A 89 -1.42 -10.31 19.88
#